data_AF-A0A819GFP4-F1
#
_entry.id   AF-A0A819GFP4-F1
#
_cell.length_a   1.000
_cell.length_b   1.000
_cell.length_c   1.000
_cell.angle_alpha   90.00
_cell.angle_beta   90.00
_cell.angle_gamma   90.00
#
_symmetry.space_group_name_H-M   'P 1'
#
loop_
_entity.id
_entity.type
_entity.pdbx_description
1 polymer ?
#
loop_
_entity_poly.entity_id
_entity_poly.type
_entity_poly.pdbx_seq_one_letter_code
_entity_poly.pdbx_strand_id
1 'polypeptide(L)'
;MIGSWTANPANYIGLICKLRAFFVFSTRTIAVWLIVLATIDRWLLSSIDVHRRQRSTLKNAQRWTMIIVIFSILLYAQQLYCYEANLMDTPLKCYGKTVACRYITDLSFAVMTIILPLFLMILLGLLTISNVRQSQR
;
A
#
# COMPACT_ATOMS: atom_id res chain seq x y z
N MET A 1 -49.04 9.51 6.52
CA MET A 1 -47.74 10.03 6.99
C MET A 1 -46.71 8.93 6.84
N ILE A 2 -45.97 8.91 5.73
CA ILE A 2 -44.88 7.95 5.50
C ILE A 2 -43.61 8.81 5.42
N GLY A 3 -42.77 8.70 6.45
CA GLY A 3 -41.64 9.58 6.67
C GLY A 3 -40.61 9.52 5.55
N SER A 4 -40.17 10.71 5.14
CA SER A 4 -39.03 11.01 4.29
C SER A 4 -37.78 10.18 4.63
N TRP A 5 -37.54 9.10 3.88
CA TRP A 5 -36.23 8.44 3.75
C TRP A 5 -35.68 8.68 2.34
N THR A 6 -35.59 9.94 1.92
CA THR A 6 -34.75 10.30 0.77
C THR A 6 -33.31 10.33 1.24
N ALA A 7 -32.64 9.18 1.20
CA ALA A 7 -31.18 9.16 1.24
C ALA A 7 -30.68 10.05 0.10
N ASN A 8 -30.21 11.26 0.43
CA ASN A 8 -29.77 12.23 -0.57
C ASN A 8 -28.71 11.57 -1.49
N PRO A 9 -28.96 11.45 -2.81
CA PRO A 9 -28.05 10.75 -3.72
C PRO A 9 -26.63 11.37 -3.72
N ALA A 10 -26.52 12.67 -3.43
CA ALA A 10 -25.25 13.36 -3.26
C ALA A 10 -24.37 12.77 -2.12
N ASN A 11 -24.99 12.40 -0.99
CA ASN A 11 -24.27 11.84 0.16
C ASN A 11 -23.78 10.41 -0.13
N TYR A 12 -24.58 9.62 -0.85
CA TYR A 12 -24.21 8.26 -1.24
C TYR A 12 -23.04 8.24 -2.24
N ILE A 13 -23.09 9.13 -3.24
CA ILE A 13 -22.01 9.27 -4.24
C ILE A 13 -20.71 9.75 -3.57
N GLY A 14 -20.80 10.69 -2.61
CA GLY A 14 -19.66 11.17 -1.82
C GLY A 14 -18.98 10.07 -1.01
N LEU A 15 -19.76 9.23 -0.33
CA LEU A 15 -19.23 8.13 0.47
C LEU A 15 -18.54 7.08 -0.41
N ILE A 16 -19.16 6.68 -1.54
CA ILE A 16 -18.57 5.70 -2.47
C ILE A 16 -17.27 6.22 -3.06
N CYS A 17 -17.20 7.49 -3.44
CA CYS A 17 -15.99 8.13 -3.95
C CYS A 17 -14.82 7.96 -2.96
N LYS A 18 -15.04 8.33 -1.70
CA LYS A 18 -14.05 8.23 -0.62
C LYS A 18 -13.59 6.80 -0.36
N LEU A 19 -14.55 5.88 -0.23
CA LEU A 19 -14.25 4.46 0.01
C LEU A 19 -13.48 3.85 -1.16
N ARG A 20 -13.91 4.12 -2.40
CA ARG A 20 -13.21 3.62 -3.59
C ARG A 20 -11.76 4.10 -3.62
N ALA A 21 -11.51 5.40 -3.39
CA ALA A 21 -10.16 5.94 -3.34
C ALA A 21 -9.33 5.24 -2.25
N PHE A 22 -9.86 5.19 -1.03
CA PHE A 22 -9.21 4.52 0.10
C PHE A 22 -8.81 3.06 -0.22
N PHE A 23 -9.74 2.26 -0.76
CA PHE A 23 -9.47 0.87 -1.09
C PHE A 23 -8.44 0.72 -2.20
N VAL A 24 -8.54 1.52 -3.27
CA VAL A 24 -7.59 1.43 -4.39
C VAL A 24 -6.16 1.73 -3.95
N PHE A 25 -5.94 2.81 -3.18
CA PHE A 25 -4.60 3.15 -2.70
C PHE A 25 -4.06 2.15 -1.68
N SER A 26 -4.90 1.72 -0.74
CA SER A 26 -4.51 0.74 0.29
C SER A 26 -4.16 -0.61 -0.33
N THR A 27 -5.02 -1.17 -1.17
CA THR A 27 -4.82 -2.49 -1.78
C THR A 27 -3.59 -2.54 -2.69
N ARG A 28 -3.36 -1.50 -3.51
CA ARG A 28 -2.15 -1.40 -4.33
C ARG A 28 -0.89 -1.40 -3.49
N THR A 29 -0.90 -0.63 -2.41
CA THR A 29 0.26 -0.54 -1.51
C THR A 29 0.50 -1.87 -0.81
N ILE A 30 -0.54 -2.50 -0.26
CA ILE A 30 -0.44 -3.83 0.34
C ILE A 30 0.15 -4.85 -0.64
N ALA A 31 -0.37 -4.90 -1.87
CA ALA A 31 0.12 -5.83 -2.89
C ALA A 31 1.61 -5.65 -3.18
N VAL A 32 2.06 -4.41 -3.38
CA VAL A 32 3.48 -4.13 -3.63
C VAL A 32 4.36 -4.51 -2.44
N TRP A 33 3.93 -4.18 -1.22
CA TRP A 33 4.69 -4.51 -0.01
C TRP A 33 4.72 -6.01 0.31
N LEU A 34 3.69 -6.77 -0.07
CA LEU A 34 3.72 -8.23 -0.03
C LEU A 34 4.78 -8.81 -0.98
N ILE A 35 4.95 -8.21 -2.16
CA ILE A 35 6.03 -8.59 -3.08
C ILE A 35 7.40 -8.28 -2.45
N VAL A 36 7.56 -7.12 -1.82
CA VAL A 36 8.80 -6.78 -1.09
C VAL A 36 9.07 -7.81 0.01
N LEU A 37 8.08 -8.17 0.83
CA LEU A 37 8.25 -9.22 1.84
C LEU A 37 8.66 -10.56 1.23
N ALA A 38 8.08 -10.95 0.09
CA ALA A 38 8.48 -12.16 -0.61
C ALA A 38 9.94 -12.10 -1.10
N THR A 39 10.43 -10.92 -1.52
CA THR A 39 11.85 -10.75 -1.85
C THR A 39 12.77 -10.81 -0.63
N ILE A 40 12.34 -10.26 0.51
CA ILE A 40 13.07 -10.39 1.78
C ILE A 40 13.16 -11.86 2.19
N ASP A 41 12.05 -12.59 2.10
CA ASP A 41 11.97 -13.99 2.45
C ASP A 41 12.93 -14.84 1.61
N ARG A 42 12.92 -14.65 0.28
CA ARG A 42 13.88 -15.29 -0.64
C ARG A 42 15.33 -14.96 -0.30
N TRP A 43 15.62 -13.71 0.04
CA TRP A 43 16.97 -13.30 0.47
C TRP A 43 17.38 -14.01 1.76
N LEU A 44 16.52 -14.07 2.78
CA LEU A 44 16.79 -14.77 4.04
C LEU A 44 17.06 -16.26 3.81
N LEU A 45 16.29 -16.91 2.93
CA LEU A 45 16.50 -18.32 2.56
C LEU A 45 17.82 -18.55 1.82
N SER A 46 18.23 -17.61 0.96
CA SER A 46 19.50 -17.71 0.21
C SER A 46 20.75 -17.56 1.08
N SER A 47 20.65 -16.88 2.22
CA SER A 47 21.77 -16.59 3.12
C SER A 47 22.49 -17.86 3.57
N ILE A 48 23.83 -17.84 3.67
CA ILE A 48 24.61 -18.98 4.19
C ILE A 48 24.39 -19.16 5.70
N ASP A 49 24.18 -18.04 6.40
CA ASP A 49 23.96 -18.03 7.85
C ASP A 49 22.61 -18.68 8.24
N VAL A 50 22.69 -19.76 9.02
CA VAL A 50 21.55 -20.53 9.52
C VAL A 50 20.63 -19.67 10.39
N HIS A 51 21.17 -18.73 11.16
CA HIS A 51 20.37 -17.86 12.02
C HIS A 51 19.46 -16.94 11.19
N ARG A 52 19.94 -16.48 10.02
CA ARG A 52 19.16 -15.67 9.09
C ARG A 52 18.08 -16.49 8.39
N ARG A 53 18.38 -17.73 7.98
CA ARG A 53 17.39 -18.66 7.40
C ARG A 53 16.23 -18.93 8.34
N GLN A 54 16.53 -19.14 9.63
CA GLN A 54 15.52 -19.39 10.66
C GLN A 54 14.54 -18.23 10.90
N ARG A 55 14.80 -17.03 10.35
CA ARG A 55 13.84 -15.91 10.41
C ARG A 55 12.72 -16.01 9.37
N SER A 56 12.94 -16.77 8.29
CA SER A 56 11.90 -17.14 7.31
C SER A 56 10.99 -18.20 7.93
N THR A 57 10.03 -17.74 8.74
CA THR A 57 8.99 -18.60 9.33
C THR A 57 7.62 -18.07 8.99
N LEU A 58 6.65 -18.98 8.90
CA LEU A 58 5.25 -18.63 8.64
C LEU A 58 4.70 -17.62 9.68
N LYS A 59 5.09 -17.78 10.95
CA LYS A 59 4.68 -16.88 12.03
C LYS A 59 5.18 -15.45 11.80
N ASN A 60 6.44 -15.29 11.38
CA ASN A 60 7.00 -13.98 11.07
C ASN A 60 6.35 -13.39 9.81
N ALA A 61 6.14 -14.19 8.76
CA ALA A 61 5.48 -13.74 7.54
C ALA A 61 4.06 -13.23 7.80
N GLN A 62 3.28 -13.94 8.63
CA GLN A 62 1.95 -13.50 9.05
C GLN A 62 2.01 -12.20 9.87
N ARG A 63 2.95 -12.09 10.82
CA ARG A 63 3.13 -10.88 11.63
C ARG A 63 3.47 -9.66 10.76
N TRP A 64 4.41 -9.80 9.82
CA TRP A 64 4.78 -8.72 8.90
C TRP A 64 3.66 -8.35 7.95
N THR A 65 2.91 -9.34 7.44
CA THR A 65 1.73 -9.10 6.61
C THR A 65 0.69 -8.29 7.35
N MET A 66 0.38 -8.65 8.60
CA MET A 66 -0.55 -7.91 9.44
C MET A 66 -0.09 -6.47 9.68
N ILE A 67 1.19 -6.27 9.98
CA ILE A 67 1.78 -4.93 10.15
C ILE A 67 1.60 -4.07 8.89
N ILE A 68 1.86 -4.62 7.69
CA ILE A 68 1.73 -3.90 6.42
C ILE A 68 0.28 -3.52 6.14
N VAL A 69 -0.67 -4.43 6.42
CA VAL A 69 -2.10 -4.14 6.23
C VAL A 69 -2.53 -2.99 7.14
N ILE A 70 -2.21 -3.06 8.44
CA ILE A 70 -2.54 -2.00 9.40
C ILE A 70 -1.88 -0.68 9.00
N PHE A 71 -0.59 -0.72 8.67
CA PHE A 71 0.16 0.46 8.25
C PHE A 71 -0.42 1.11 6.98
N SER A 72 -0.79 0.29 5.98
CA SER A 72 -1.39 0.79 4.74
C SER A 72 -2.75 1.44 5.00
N ILE A 73 -3.59 0.85 5.87
CA ILE A 73 -4.87 1.43 6.27
C ILE A 73 -4.66 2.80 6.93
N LEU A 74 -3.71 2.91 7.86
CA LEU A 74 -3.41 4.18 8.54
C LEU A 74 -2.87 5.24 7.58
N LEU A 75 -1.94 4.85 6.70
CA LEU A 75 -1.32 5.75 5.72
C LEU A 75 -2.35 6.40 4.78
N TYR A 76 -3.36 5.64 4.36
CA TYR A 76 -4.40 6.11 3.45
C TYR A 76 -5.70 6.49 4.13
N ALA A 77 -5.81 6.45 5.46
CA ALA A 77 -6.98 6.93 6.19
C ALA A 77 -7.31 8.40 5.83
N GLN A 78 -6.28 9.21 5.58
CA GLN A 78 -6.42 10.59 5.10
C GLN A 78 -7.22 10.72 3.79
N GLN A 79 -7.29 9.67 2.96
CA GLN A 79 -8.05 9.67 1.71
C GLN A 79 -9.56 9.82 1.95
N LEU A 80 -10.07 9.33 3.09
CA LEU A 80 -11.47 9.50 3.48
C LEU A 80 -11.84 10.97 3.73
N TYR A 81 -10.85 11.80 4.06
CA TYR A 81 -11.01 13.25 4.25
C TYR A 81 -10.65 14.06 2.99
N CYS A 82 -9.67 13.61 2.23
CA CYS A 82 -9.10 14.35 1.10
C CYS A 82 -9.91 14.23 -0.19
N TYR A 83 -10.67 13.15 -0.39
CA TYR A 83 -11.50 12.95 -1.57
C TYR A 83 -12.92 13.47 -1.36
N GLU A 84 -13.46 14.13 -2.38
CA GLU A 84 -14.83 14.63 -2.38
C GLU A 84 -15.45 14.45 -3.76
N ALA A 85 -16.76 14.22 -3.78
CA ALA A 85 -17.52 13.99 -5.00
C ALA A 85 -18.11 15.29 -5.54
N ASN A 86 -18.26 15.37 -6.85
CA ASN A 86 -18.91 16.45 -7.57
C ASN A 86 -18.25 17.83 -7.36
N LEU A 87 -16.92 17.90 -7.35
CA LEU A 87 -16.21 19.17 -7.42
C LEU A 87 -16.42 19.83 -8.79
N MET A 88 -16.86 21.08 -8.79
CA MET A 88 -16.90 21.92 -9.99
C MET A 88 -15.48 22.17 -10.50
N ASP A 89 -15.29 22.24 -11.82
CA ASP A 89 -14.00 22.49 -12.48
C ASP A 89 -12.90 21.45 -12.26
N THR A 90 -13.26 20.19 -11.93
CA THR A 90 -12.31 19.07 -11.84
C THR A 90 -12.51 18.06 -12.97
N PRO A 91 -11.43 17.39 -13.45
CA PRO A 91 -11.53 16.46 -14.57
C PRO A 91 -12.26 15.15 -14.20
N LEU A 92 -12.37 14.83 -12.90
CA LEU A 92 -13.04 13.63 -12.42
C LEU A 92 -14.13 13.98 -11.42
N LYS A 93 -15.25 13.26 -11.47
CA LYS A 93 -16.37 13.39 -10.51
C LYS A 93 -15.99 13.08 -9.05
N CYS A 94 -14.82 12.49 -8.82
CA CYS A 94 -14.28 12.14 -7.51
C CYS A 94 -12.82 12.56 -7.49
N TYR A 95 -12.50 13.62 -6.77
CA TYR A 95 -11.18 14.26 -6.86
C TYR A 95 -10.70 14.79 -5.51
N GLY A 96 -9.39 15.04 -5.43
CA GLY A 96 -8.77 15.64 -4.26
C GLY A 96 -9.28 17.07 -4.07
N LYS A 97 -9.91 17.34 -2.92
CA LYS A 97 -10.60 18.61 -2.65
C LYS A 97 -9.67 19.82 -2.59
N THR A 98 -8.42 19.61 -2.15
CA THR A 98 -7.39 20.65 -2.06
C THR A 98 -6.13 20.24 -2.82
N VAL A 99 -5.39 21.25 -3.27
CA VAL A 99 -4.08 21.05 -3.92
C VAL A 99 -3.11 20.33 -2.97
N ALA A 100 -3.13 20.66 -1.67
CA ALA A 100 -2.32 20.00 -0.66
C ALA A 100 -2.65 18.49 -0.53
N CYS A 101 -3.94 18.13 -0.50
CA CYS A 101 -4.36 16.72 -0.46
C CYS A 101 -3.84 15.93 -1.68
N ARG A 102 -3.82 16.55 -2.86
CA ARG A 102 -3.27 15.93 -4.08
C ARG A 102 -1.77 15.70 -3.96
N TYR A 103 -1.00 16.73 -3.61
CA TYR A 103 0.45 16.58 -3.44
C TYR A 103 0.82 15.54 -2.37
N ILE A 104 0.13 15.54 -1.23
CA ILE A 104 0.39 14.56 -0.16
C ILE A 104 0.07 13.14 -0.64
N THR A 105 -1.05 12.96 -1.35
CA THR A 105 -1.43 11.65 -1.89
C THR A 105 -0.45 11.16 -2.94
N ASP A 106 -0.09 12.02 -3.89
CA ASP A 106 0.82 11.66 -4.98
C ASP A 106 2.23 11.38 -4.45
N LEU A 107 2.72 12.21 -3.52
CA LEU A 107 4.03 12.03 -2.89
C LEU A 107 4.06 10.76 -2.03
N SER A 108 3.05 10.54 -1.17
CA SER A 108 2.99 9.33 -0.34
C SER A 108 2.90 8.07 -1.20
N PHE A 109 2.10 8.09 -2.27
CA PHE A 109 2.00 6.97 -3.19
C PHE A 109 3.30 6.73 -3.96
N ALA A 110 3.94 7.78 -4.49
CA ALA A 110 5.20 7.65 -5.21
C ALA A 110 6.31 7.09 -4.31
N VAL A 111 6.44 7.58 -3.09
CA VAL A 111 7.48 7.10 -2.16
C VAL A 111 7.19 5.68 -1.67
N MET A 112 5.98 5.43 -1.18
CA MET A 112 5.64 4.19 -0.48
C MET A 112 5.29 3.04 -1.40
N THR A 113 4.80 3.30 -2.62
CA THR A 113 4.37 2.25 -3.56
C THR A 113 5.37 2.05 -4.70
N ILE A 114 6.22 3.04 -5.00
CA ILE A 114 7.13 2.97 -6.16
C ILE A 114 8.58 2.99 -5.70
N ILE A 115 9.07 4.12 -5.20
CA ILE A 115 10.51 4.35 -4.98
C ILE A 115 11.06 3.37 -3.95
N LEU A 116 10.45 3.31 -2.77
CA LEU A 116 10.98 2.53 -1.66
C LEU A 116 10.86 1.02 -1.90
N PRO A 117 9.72 0.48 -2.40
CA PRO A 117 9.63 -0.92 -2.80
C PRO A 117 10.64 -1.32 -3.88
N LEU A 118 10.80 -0.52 -4.94
CA LEU A 118 11.76 -0.82 -6.01
C LEU A 118 13.19 -0.85 -5.49
N PHE A 119 13.57 0.15 -4.70
CA PHE A 119 14.89 0.21 -4.08
C PHE A 119 15.19 -1.04 -3.24
N LEU A 120 14.25 -1.43 -2.38
CA LEU A 120 14.40 -2.64 -1.55
C LEU A 120 14.48 -3.90 -2.40
N MET A 121 13.61 -4.07 -3.40
CA MET A 121 13.62 -5.26 -4.28
C MET A 121 14.93 -5.38 -5.06
N ILE A 122 15.48 -4.28 -5.56
CA ILE A 122 16.77 -4.28 -6.28
C ILE A 122 17.90 -4.69 -5.32
N LEU A 123 17.98 -4.06 -4.15
CA LEU A 123 19.02 -4.37 -3.17
C LEU A 123 18.96 -5.84 -2.73
N LEU A 124 17.78 -6.32 -2.36
CA LEU A 124 17.58 -7.70 -1.91
C LEU A 124 17.82 -8.70 -3.04
N GLY A 125 17.45 -8.36 -4.27
CA GLY A 125 17.74 -9.16 -5.46
C GLY A 125 19.23 -9.34 -5.67
N LEU A 126 20.01 -8.27 -5.62
CA LEU A 126 21.47 -8.32 -5.74
C LEU A 126 22.12 -9.13 -4.61
N LEU A 127 21.66 -8.94 -3.38
CA LEU A 127 22.14 -9.72 -2.23
C LEU A 127 21.82 -11.21 -2.36
N THR A 128 20.64 -11.55 -2.87
CA THR A 128 20.24 -12.94 -3.14
C THR A 128 21.18 -13.58 -4.16
N ILE A 129 21.50 -12.89 -5.26
CA ILE A 129 22.44 -13.38 -6.28
C ILE A 129 23.84 -13.58 -5.68
N SER A 130 24.31 -12.65 -4.84
CA SER A 130 25.60 -12.77 -4.16
C SER A 130 25.65 -14.00 -3.25
N ASN A 131 24.62 -14.23 -2.44
CA ASN A 131 24.54 -15.37 -1.54
C ASN A 131 24.54 -16.71 -2.30
N VAL A 132 23.76 -16.80 -3.38
CA VAL A 132 23.70 -18.02 -4.21
C VAL A 132 25.06 -18.32 -4.86
N ARG A 133 25.75 -17.30 -5.39
CA ARG A 133 27.10 -17.47 -5.97
C ARG A 133 28.13 -17.91 -4.95
N GLN A 134 28.05 -17.41 -3.71
CA GLN A 134 28.93 -17.84 -2.62
C GLN A 134 28.62 -19.27 -2.16
N SER A 135 27.35 -19.68 -2.16
CA SER A 135 26.96 -21.04 -1.78
C SER A 135 27.31 -22.12 -2.82
N GLN A 136 27.59 -21.72 -4.06
CA GLN A 136 27.98 -22.63 -5.17
C GLN A 136 29.50 -22.73 -5.36
N ARG A 137 30.28 -21.86 -4.70
CA ARG A 137 31.74 -21.94 -4.65
C ARG A 137 32.17 -22.73 -3.42
#